data_AF-A0A3C1YS79-F1
#
_entry.id   AF-A0A3C1YS79-F1
#
_cell.length_a   1.000
_cell.length_b   1.000
_cell.length_c   1.000
_cell.angle_alpha   90.00
_cell.angle_beta   90.00
_cell.angle_gamma   90.00
#
_symmetry.space_group_name_H-M   'P 1'
#
loop_
_entity.id
_entity.type
_entity.pdbx_description
1 polymer ?
#
loop_
_entity_poly.entity_id
_entity_poly.type
_entity_poly.pdbx_seq_one_letter_code
_entity_poly.pdbx_strand_id
1 'polypeptide(L)'
;METKIQTLTLPIEGMTCASCVARVEKVLTRIDGVEKTTVNLATEKATIKFDPSKASAEQMAKVVEEAGYKLVVENITLTDNSKPSDGYDKLKKEFILSVIFAIPVIILSMVSMTEWFMEISPLSMDAVNKLLFLGATVVMVVSGKRFFTIAWKLAKHFEADMNTLVAVGTGVAYLFSSIVVLFPEWLPASVDAMDVYFDTAVSIITLILLGKVLEARAKKRASDAMRNLMSIQPKTARVFRNNEYTDVAINDVAKNDMILVRPGEKIPVDGIIEKGETSIDESMMTGESIPVA
;
A
#
# COMPACT_ATOMS: atom_id res chain seq x y z
N MET A 1 14.86 -35.77 -15.05
CA MET A 1 15.00 -34.29 -15.14
C MET A 1 14.82 -33.75 -13.74
N GLU A 2 15.85 -33.17 -13.14
CA GLU A 2 15.73 -32.54 -11.83
C GLU A 2 14.87 -31.27 -11.95
N THR A 3 13.76 -31.23 -11.22
CA THR A 3 12.89 -30.06 -11.14
C THR A 3 13.64 -28.95 -10.40
N LYS A 4 14.14 -27.94 -11.12
CA LYS A 4 14.91 -26.85 -10.53
C LYS A 4 13.97 -25.83 -9.89
N ILE A 5 13.51 -26.13 -8.66
CA ILE A 5 12.69 -25.22 -7.86
C ILE A 5 13.47 -23.92 -7.61
N GLN A 6 12.87 -22.78 -7.95
CA GLN A 6 13.41 -21.45 -7.67
C GLN A 6 12.57 -20.75 -6.61
N THR A 7 13.23 -19.90 -5.82
CA THR A 7 12.56 -19.02 -4.85
C THR A 7 12.65 -17.58 -5.35
N LEU A 8 11.51 -16.93 -5.49
CA LEU A 8 11.40 -15.54 -5.94
C LEU A 8 10.62 -14.74 -4.89
N THR A 9 11.16 -13.58 -4.53
CA THR A 9 10.52 -12.67 -3.59
C THR A 9 10.14 -11.39 -4.32
N LEU A 10 8.83 -11.14 -4.46
CA LEU A 10 8.30 -9.99 -5.20
C LEU A 10 7.52 -9.04 -4.27
N PRO A 11 7.62 -7.71 -4.46
CA PRO A 11 6.74 -6.76 -3.81
C PRO A 11 5.28 -6.96 -4.24
N ILE A 12 4.34 -6.76 -3.30
CA ILE A 12 2.90 -6.75 -3.56
C ILE A 12 2.28 -5.46 -3.04
N GLU A 13 1.68 -4.70 -3.95
CA GLU A 13 0.94 -3.48 -3.62
C GLU A 13 -0.56 -3.77 -3.47
N GLY A 14 -1.23 -2.96 -2.63
CA GLY A 14 -2.69 -2.97 -2.49
C GLY A 14 -3.23 -3.85 -1.35
N MET A 15 -2.37 -4.57 -0.63
CA MET A 15 -2.79 -5.35 0.54
C MET A 15 -3.00 -4.43 1.75
N THR A 16 -4.21 -4.41 2.31
CA THR A 16 -4.50 -3.60 3.50
C THR A 16 -4.78 -4.41 4.76
N CYS A 17 -5.01 -5.72 4.71
CA CYS A 17 -5.32 -6.48 5.91
C CYS A 17 -4.92 -7.95 5.79
N ALA A 18 -5.00 -8.71 6.89
CA ALA A 18 -4.68 -10.13 6.91
C ALA A 18 -5.55 -10.96 5.94
N SER A 19 -6.79 -10.55 5.66
CA SER A 19 -7.61 -11.24 4.65
C SER A 19 -7.12 -11.01 3.22
N CYS A 20 -6.42 -9.90 2.94
CA CYS A 20 -5.73 -9.70 1.66
C CYS A 20 -4.56 -10.69 1.50
N VAL A 21 -3.80 -10.93 2.59
CA VAL A 21 -2.68 -11.89 2.61
C VAL A 21 -3.16 -13.28 2.23
N ALA A 22 -4.15 -13.79 2.97
CA ALA A 22 -4.69 -15.14 2.75
C ALA A 22 -5.23 -15.33 1.33
N ARG A 23 -5.85 -14.27 0.77
CA ARG A 23 -6.35 -14.27 -0.60
C ARG A 23 -5.23 -14.37 -1.63
N VAL A 24 -4.20 -13.55 -1.50
CA VAL A 24 -3.04 -13.57 -2.40
C VAL A 24 -2.30 -14.91 -2.32
N GLU A 25 -2.08 -15.45 -1.12
CA GLU A 25 -1.49 -16.79 -0.94
C GLU A 25 -2.31 -17.88 -1.64
N LYS A 26 -3.63 -17.89 -1.43
CA LYS A 26 -4.52 -18.87 -2.03
C LYS A 26 -4.54 -18.81 -3.55
N VAL A 27 -4.48 -17.60 -4.10
CA VAL A 27 -4.49 -17.36 -5.55
C VAL A 27 -3.17 -17.77 -6.19
N LEU A 28 -2.02 -17.47 -5.58
CA LEU A 28 -0.70 -17.88 -6.05
C LEU A 28 -0.47 -19.40 -5.94
N THR A 29 -0.93 -20.02 -4.85
CA THR A 29 -0.78 -21.47 -4.62
C THR A 29 -1.59 -22.32 -5.62
N ARG A 30 -2.60 -21.74 -6.28
CA ARG A 30 -3.42 -22.44 -7.30
C ARG A 30 -2.73 -22.56 -8.67
N ILE A 31 -1.62 -21.86 -8.88
CA ILE A 31 -0.90 -21.87 -10.16
C ILE A 31 -0.12 -23.19 -10.24
N ASP A 32 -0.32 -23.94 -11.33
CA ASP A 32 0.44 -25.16 -11.58
C ASP A 32 1.94 -24.83 -11.71
N GLY A 33 2.77 -25.53 -10.93
CA GLY A 33 4.19 -25.24 -10.77
C GLY A 33 4.54 -24.39 -9.56
N VAL A 34 3.59 -23.81 -8.81
CA VAL A 34 3.87 -23.16 -7.51
C VAL A 34 3.78 -24.19 -6.39
N GLU A 35 4.88 -24.40 -5.68
CA GLU A 35 4.98 -25.37 -4.59
C GLU A 35 4.62 -24.76 -3.24
N LYS A 36 5.07 -23.53 -3.00
CA LYS A 36 4.82 -22.83 -1.74
C LYS A 36 4.74 -21.33 -1.96
N THR A 37 3.80 -20.68 -1.29
CA THR A 37 3.71 -19.23 -1.22
C THR A 37 3.68 -18.80 0.24
N THR A 38 4.37 -17.70 0.55
CA THR A 38 4.28 -17.04 1.84
C THR A 38 4.20 -15.55 1.60
N VAL A 39 3.15 -14.90 2.11
CA VAL A 39 2.94 -13.47 1.94
C VAL A 39 3.03 -12.79 3.29
N ASN A 40 3.81 -11.72 3.33
CA ASN A 40 4.03 -10.97 4.56
C ASN A 40 3.48 -9.55 4.38
N LEU A 41 2.43 -9.23 5.16
CA LEU A 41 1.79 -7.91 5.14
C LEU A 41 2.71 -6.79 5.64
N ALA A 42 3.57 -7.08 6.61
CA ALA A 42 4.44 -6.08 7.20
C ALA A 42 5.55 -5.65 6.22
N THR A 43 6.05 -6.59 5.41
CA THR A 43 7.09 -6.30 4.42
C THR A 43 6.56 -6.02 3.02
N GLU A 44 5.24 -6.15 2.80
CA GLU A 44 4.56 -6.03 1.51
C GLU A 44 5.21 -6.91 0.42
N LYS A 45 5.60 -8.13 0.80
CA LYS A 45 6.33 -9.07 -0.08
C LYS A 45 5.69 -10.44 -0.09
N ALA A 46 5.72 -11.07 -1.25
CA ALA A 46 5.43 -12.50 -1.42
C ALA A 46 6.69 -13.25 -1.78
N THR A 47 6.97 -14.29 -1.00
CA THR A 47 8.02 -15.28 -1.28
C THR A 47 7.37 -16.50 -1.90
N ILE A 48 7.74 -16.84 -3.12
CA ILE A 48 7.13 -17.88 -3.93
C ILE A 48 8.20 -18.90 -4.31
N LYS A 49 7.96 -20.17 -4.00
CA LYS A 49 8.73 -21.32 -4.50
C LYS A 49 7.98 -21.92 -5.68
N PHE A 50 8.63 -21.98 -6.84
CA PHE A 50 7.99 -22.45 -8.06
C PHE A 50 8.97 -23.15 -9.02
N ASP A 51 8.42 -23.95 -9.92
CA ASP A 51 9.11 -24.53 -11.07
C ASP A 51 9.05 -23.54 -12.26
N PRO A 52 10.19 -22.96 -12.67
CA PRO A 52 10.26 -22.02 -13.78
C PRO A 52 9.89 -22.63 -15.14
N SER A 53 9.83 -23.97 -15.24
CA SER A 53 9.38 -24.67 -16.44
C SER A 53 7.85 -24.67 -16.59
N LYS A 54 7.12 -24.40 -15.50
CA LYS A 54 5.65 -24.50 -15.41
C LYS A 54 4.96 -23.18 -15.10
N ALA A 55 5.60 -22.30 -14.34
CA ALA A 55 5.05 -21.00 -13.95
C ALA A 55 6.06 -19.88 -14.19
N SER A 56 5.59 -18.75 -14.73
CA SER A 56 6.41 -17.54 -14.92
C SER A 56 5.99 -16.42 -13.96
N ALA A 57 6.91 -15.48 -13.70
CA ALA A 57 6.63 -14.33 -12.83
C ALA A 57 5.52 -13.44 -13.39
N GLU A 58 5.43 -13.32 -14.72
CA GLU A 58 4.38 -12.58 -15.42
C GLU A 58 3.01 -13.23 -15.24
N GLN A 59 2.94 -14.57 -15.31
CA GLN A 59 1.70 -15.31 -15.06
C GLN A 59 1.23 -15.13 -13.62
N MET A 60 2.15 -15.23 -12.66
CA MET A 60 1.86 -14.97 -11.24
C MET A 60 1.34 -13.55 -11.04
N ALA A 61 1.93 -12.56 -11.72
CA ALA A 61 1.51 -11.17 -11.59
C ALA A 61 0.12 -10.91 -12.13
N LYS A 62 -0.20 -11.47 -13.30
CA LYS A 62 -1.53 -11.37 -13.90
C LYS A 62 -2.61 -11.94 -12.97
N VAL A 63 -2.35 -13.11 -12.40
CA VAL A 63 -3.28 -13.80 -11.49
C VAL A 63 -3.49 -13.01 -10.20
N VAL A 64 -2.44 -12.39 -9.66
CA VAL A 64 -2.54 -11.47 -8.50
C VAL A 64 -3.28 -10.17 -8.86
N GLU A 65 -3.15 -9.69 -10.10
CA GLU A 65 -3.81 -8.47 -10.59
C GLU A 65 -5.32 -8.65 -10.82
N GLU A 66 -5.72 -9.83 -11.30
CA GLU A 66 -7.11 -10.29 -11.37
C GLU A 66 -7.73 -10.37 -9.97
N ALA A 67 -6.96 -10.79 -8.96
CA ALA A 67 -7.39 -10.79 -7.56
C ALA A 67 -7.47 -9.39 -6.92
N GLY A 68 -7.10 -8.32 -7.63
CA GLY A 68 -7.23 -6.93 -7.18
C GLY A 68 -5.99 -6.31 -6.56
N TYR A 69 -4.85 -7.01 -6.59
CA TYR A 69 -3.58 -6.53 -6.05
C TYR A 69 -2.59 -6.25 -7.19
N LYS A 70 -1.34 -5.91 -6.88
CA LYS A 70 -0.33 -5.74 -7.93
C LYS A 70 0.97 -6.39 -7.47
N LEU A 71 1.38 -7.45 -8.16
CA LEU A 71 2.68 -8.10 -7.98
C LEU A 71 3.70 -7.35 -8.85
N VAL A 72 4.67 -6.70 -8.22
CA VAL A 72 5.70 -5.95 -8.95
C VAL A 72 6.76 -6.94 -9.41
N VAL A 73 6.69 -7.36 -10.67
CA VAL A 73 7.73 -8.17 -11.30
C VAL A 73 8.82 -7.22 -11.75
N GLU A 74 9.87 -7.06 -10.95
CA GLU A 74 11.08 -6.36 -11.41
C GLU A 74 11.73 -7.22 -12.50
N ASN A 75 11.71 -6.76 -13.75
CA ASN A 75 12.74 -7.16 -14.70
C ASN A 75 14.06 -6.69 -14.09
N ILE A 76 14.98 -7.63 -13.82
CA ILE A 76 16.34 -7.32 -13.37
C ILE A 76 17.05 -6.60 -14.53
N THR A 77 16.78 -5.31 -14.62
CA THR A 77 17.53 -4.34 -15.40
C THR A 77 18.02 -3.37 -14.35
N LEU A 78 19.32 -3.39 -14.11
CA LEU A 78 20.04 -2.56 -13.16
C LEU A 78 19.88 -1.08 -13.52
N THR A 79 18.73 -0.49 -13.18
CA THR A 79 18.54 0.95 -13.07
C THR A 79 17.81 1.19 -11.76
N ASP A 80 18.63 1.32 -10.74
CA ASP A 80 18.39 2.00 -9.47
C ASP A 80 17.39 3.16 -9.63
N ASN A 81 16.14 2.96 -9.17
CA ASN A 81 15.15 4.00 -8.81
C ASN A 81 13.79 3.45 -8.33
N SER A 82 13.74 2.30 -7.66
CA SER A 82 12.52 1.91 -6.93
C SER A 82 12.46 2.71 -5.62
N LYS A 83 11.85 3.90 -5.67
CA LYS A 83 11.50 4.67 -4.47
C LYS A 83 10.74 3.79 -3.47
N PRO A 84 11.05 3.86 -2.17
CA PRO A 84 10.39 3.05 -1.15
C PRO A 84 8.89 3.38 -1.08
N SER A 85 8.03 2.36 -1.24
CA SER A 85 6.59 2.33 -0.95
C SER A 85 5.86 3.68 -0.84
N ASP A 86 5.66 4.33 -1.99
CA ASP A 86 4.89 5.60 -2.19
C ASP A 86 3.38 5.47 -1.83
N GLY A 87 2.93 4.31 -1.32
CA GLY A 87 1.53 4.03 -1.00
C GLY A 87 0.95 4.94 0.07
N TYR A 88 1.73 5.27 1.12
CA TYR A 88 1.29 6.20 2.16
C TYR A 88 1.17 7.64 1.63
N ASP A 89 2.17 8.11 0.88
CA ASP A 89 2.21 9.50 0.41
C ASP A 89 1.15 9.77 -0.65
N LYS A 90 0.87 8.80 -1.54
CA LYS A 90 -0.27 8.83 -2.44
C LYS A 90 -1.60 8.86 -1.69
N LEU A 91 -1.78 7.96 -0.72
CA LEU A 91 -3.00 7.88 0.08
C LEU A 91 -3.25 9.15 0.89
N LYS A 92 -2.19 9.76 1.43
CA LYS A 92 -2.25 11.03 2.14
C LYS A 92 -2.72 12.17 1.22
N LYS A 93 -2.22 12.23 -0.03
CA LYS A 93 -2.66 13.22 -1.02
C LYS A 93 -4.13 13.04 -1.39
N GLU A 94 -4.58 11.81 -1.62
CA GLU A 94 -5.98 11.49 -1.92
C GLU A 94 -6.92 11.88 -0.76
N PHE A 95 -6.48 11.67 0.49
CA PHE A 95 -7.20 12.09 1.69
C PHE A 95 -7.25 13.61 1.86
N ILE A 96 -6.14 14.32 1.65
CA ILE A 96 -6.12 15.79 1.71
C ILE A 96 -7.08 16.36 0.67
N LEU A 97 -7.06 15.83 -0.55
CA LEU A 97 -7.99 16.23 -1.59
C LEU A 97 -9.45 15.95 -1.19
N SER A 98 -9.76 14.76 -0.62
CA SER A 98 -11.13 14.48 -0.18
C SER A 98 -11.58 15.46 0.90
N VAL A 99 -10.72 15.82 1.85
CA VAL A 99 -11.04 16.80 2.91
C VAL A 99 -11.31 18.19 2.34
N ILE A 100 -10.49 18.64 1.38
CA ILE A 100 -10.62 19.96 0.75
C ILE A 100 -12.00 20.13 0.10
N PHE A 101 -12.57 19.08 -0.48
CA PHE A 101 -13.90 19.14 -1.11
C PHE A 101 -15.03 18.70 -0.18
N ALA A 102 -14.81 17.72 0.69
CA ALA A 102 -15.83 17.21 1.60
C ALA A 102 -16.22 18.23 2.67
N ILE A 103 -15.26 18.98 3.25
CA ILE A 103 -15.59 19.98 4.27
C ILE A 103 -16.53 21.06 3.71
N PRO A 104 -16.23 21.72 2.57
CA PRO A 104 -17.16 22.66 1.97
C PRO A 104 -18.52 22.06 1.61
N VAL A 105 -18.56 20.82 1.09
CA VAL A 105 -19.83 20.14 0.77
C VAL A 105 -20.66 19.92 2.04
N ILE A 106 -20.06 19.42 3.12
CA ILE A 106 -20.74 19.20 4.39
C ILE A 106 -21.22 20.52 4.99
N ILE A 107 -20.36 21.54 5.05
CA ILE A 107 -20.72 22.85 5.60
C ILE A 107 -21.84 23.47 4.77
N LEU A 108 -21.72 23.48 3.44
CA LEU A 108 -22.73 24.05 2.56
C LEU A 108 -24.06 23.32 2.69
N SER A 109 -24.04 21.99 2.78
CA SER A 109 -25.25 21.16 3.00
C SER A 109 -25.91 21.44 4.35
N MET A 110 -25.13 21.67 5.41
CA MET A 110 -25.69 21.99 6.74
C MET A 110 -26.23 23.42 6.79
N VAL A 111 -25.51 24.36 6.19
CA VAL A 111 -25.85 25.79 6.24
C VAL A 111 -27.01 26.12 5.29
N SER A 112 -27.15 25.44 4.15
CA SER A 112 -28.28 25.62 3.24
C SER A 112 -29.63 25.25 3.85
N MET A 113 -29.64 24.42 4.90
CA MET A 113 -30.86 24.07 5.64
C MET A 113 -31.31 25.15 6.64
N THR A 114 -30.54 26.23 6.79
CA THR A 114 -30.84 27.31 7.73
C THR A 114 -31.46 28.52 7.03
N GLU A 115 -32.53 29.08 7.62
CA GLU A 115 -33.27 30.21 7.02
C GLU A 115 -32.40 31.45 6.82
N TRP A 116 -31.55 31.78 7.80
CA TRP A 116 -30.68 32.95 7.73
C TRP A 116 -29.71 32.92 6.55
N PHE A 117 -29.23 31.74 6.17
CA PHE A 117 -28.32 31.62 5.04
C PHE A 117 -29.06 31.84 3.72
N MET A 118 -30.25 31.26 3.56
CA MET A 118 -31.05 31.41 2.36
C MET A 118 -31.61 32.84 2.20
N GLU A 119 -31.79 33.57 3.30
CA GLU A 119 -32.21 34.97 3.27
C GLU A 119 -31.07 35.93 2.87
N ILE A 120 -29.83 35.63 3.29
CA ILE A 120 -28.65 36.48 3.03
C ILE A 120 -27.92 36.10 1.73
N SER A 121 -27.96 34.82 1.36
CA SER A 121 -27.24 34.29 0.21
C SER A 121 -27.99 34.58 -1.09
N PRO A 122 -27.30 35.04 -2.15
CA PRO A 122 -27.90 35.18 -3.47
C PRO A 122 -28.11 33.83 -4.19
N LEU A 123 -27.74 32.71 -3.57
CA LEU A 123 -27.78 31.38 -4.19
C LEU A 123 -29.18 30.76 -4.06
N SER A 124 -29.75 30.33 -5.18
CA SER A 124 -30.95 29.49 -5.18
C SER A 124 -30.63 28.08 -4.68
N MET A 125 -31.65 27.35 -4.19
CA MET A 125 -31.47 25.96 -3.75
C MET A 125 -30.95 25.05 -4.87
N ASP A 126 -31.39 25.29 -6.11
CA ASP A 126 -30.88 24.63 -7.32
C ASP A 126 -29.37 24.89 -7.52
N ALA A 127 -28.92 26.14 -7.34
CA ALA A 127 -27.51 26.49 -7.45
C ALA A 127 -26.67 25.82 -6.34
N VAL A 128 -27.17 25.79 -5.11
CA VAL A 128 -26.54 25.08 -3.99
C VAL A 128 -26.40 23.59 -4.31
N ASN A 129 -27.47 22.94 -4.73
CA ASN A 129 -27.46 21.51 -5.07
C ASN A 129 -26.49 21.17 -6.21
N LYS A 130 -26.36 22.05 -7.22
CA LYS A 130 -25.35 21.92 -8.28
C LYS A 130 -23.92 22.07 -7.75
N LEU A 131 -23.68 22.99 -6.81
CA LEU A 131 -22.37 23.13 -6.17
C LEU A 131 -22.02 21.90 -5.33
N LEU A 132 -22.98 21.36 -4.58
CA LEU A 132 -22.82 20.12 -3.82
C LEU A 132 -22.50 18.93 -4.75
N PHE A 133 -23.23 18.81 -5.87
CA PHE A 133 -22.97 17.80 -6.90
C PHE A 133 -21.55 17.90 -7.45
N LEU A 134 -21.08 19.09 -7.82
CA LEU A 134 -19.72 19.30 -8.35
C LEU A 134 -18.65 18.90 -7.32
N GLY A 135 -18.78 19.36 -6.08
CA GLY A 135 -17.86 19.03 -5.00
C GLY A 135 -17.82 17.53 -4.70
N ALA A 136 -19.00 16.90 -4.62
CA ALA A 136 -19.12 15.47 -4.41
C ALA A 136 -18.55 14.66 -5.57
N THR A 137 -18.78 15.07 -6.82
CA THR A 137 -18.23 14.41 -8.01
C THR A 137 -16.71 14.30 -7.94
N VAL A 138 -16.02 15.38 -7.53
CA VAL A 138 -14.56 15.37 -7.39
C VAL A 138 -14.10 14.34 -6.36
N VAL A 139 -14.76 14.31 -5.19
CA VAL A 139 -14.45 13.33 -4.14
C VAL A 139 -14.71 11.90 -4.62
N MET A 140 -15.85 11.65 -5.28
CA MET A 140 -16.24 10.33 -5.79
C MET A 140 -15.26 9.81 -6.85
N VAL A 141 -14.90 10.65 -7.82
CA VAL A 141 -14.06 10.26 -8.98
C VAL A 141 -12.59 10.15 -8.62
N VAL A 142 -12.07 11.03 -7.76
CA VAL A 142 -10.64 11.01 -7.42
C VAL A 142 -10.38 10.12 -6.22
N SER A 143 -10.99 10.42 -5.08
CA SER A 143 -10.73 9.73 -3.81
C SER A 143 -11.57 8.46 -3.66
N GLY A 144 -12.79 8.45 -4.21
CA GLY A 144 -13.72 7.33 -4.17
C GLY A 144 -13.40 6.19 -5.14
N LYS A 145 -12.78 6.49 -6.29
CA LYS A 145 -12.55 5.53 -7.40
C LYS A 145 -11.95 4.20 -6.97
N ARG A 146 -11.05 4.19 -5.98
CA ARG A 146 -10.44 2.93 -5.52
C ARG A 146 -11.50 1.96 -4.97
N PHE A 147 -12.48 2.46 -4.22
CA PHE A 147 -13.48 1.63 -3.57
C PHE A 147 -14.38 0.98 -4.63
N PHE A 148 -14.80 1.74 -5.63
CA PHE A 148 -15.54 1.23 -6.78
C PHE A 148 -14.74 0.23 -7.61
N THR A 149 -13.46 0.51 -7.86
CA THR A 149 -12.60 -0.39 -8.64
C THR A 149 -12.43 -1.73 -7.94
N ILE A 150 -12.19 -1.72 -6.62
CA ILE A 150 -12.03 -2.93 -5.82
C ILE A 150 -13.36 -3.68 -5.71
N ALA A 151 -14.45 -2.98 -5.38
CA ALA A 151 -15.78 -3.58 -5.28
C ALA A 151 -16.21 -4.24 -6.59
N TRP A 152 -15.94 -3.62 -7.74
CA TRP A 152 -16.24 -4.21 -9.06
C TRP A 152 -15.44 -5.49 -9.32
N LYS A 153 -14.14 -5.52 -8.96
CA LYS A 153 -13.33 -6.74 -9.06
C LYS A 153 -13.87 -7.86 -8.16
N LEU A 154 -14.25 -7.54 -6.93
CA LEU A 154 -14.81 -8.52 -5.98
C LEU A 154 -16.18 -9.06 -6.42
N ALA A 155 -17.03 -8.20 -6.96
CA ALA A 155 -18.35 -8.58 -7.46
C ALA A 155 -18.27 -9.61 -8.58
N LYS A 156 -17.28 -9.51 -9.48
CA LYS A 156 -17.06 -10.51 -10.55
C LYS A 156 -16.77 -11.92 -10.02
N HIS A 157 -16.29 -12.04 -8.80
CA HIS A 157 -15.98 -13.30 -8.16
C HIS A 157 -16.98 -13.68 -7.06
N PHE A 158 -18.14 -13.01 -6.99
CA PHE A 158 -19.17 -13.24 -5.96
C PHE A 158 -18.66 -13.11 -4.52
N GLU A 159 -17.76 -12.16 -4.28
CA GLU A 159 -17.23 -11.87 -2.94
C GLU A 159 -17.54 -10.43 -2.54
N ALA A 160 -17.64 -10.20 -1.23
CA ALA A 160 -17.95 -8.90 -0.66
C ALA A 160 -17.03 -8.59 0.53
N ASP A 161 -16.66 -7.32 0.66
CA ASP A 161 -15.81 -6.80 1.72
C ASP A 161 -16.22 -5.38 2.15
N MET A 162 -15.40 -4.73 2.99
CA MET A 162 -15.61 -3.34 3.38
C MET A 162 -15.70 -2.39 2.18
N ASN A 163 -14.87 -2.56 1.14
CA ASN A 163 -14.90 -1.69 -0.04
C ASN A 163 -16.22 -1.84 -0.80
N THR A 164 -16.79 -3.04 -0.81
CA THR A 164 -18.09 -3.33 -1.43
C THR A 164 -19.21 -2.57 -0.74
N LEU A 165 -19.28 -2.61 0.59
CA LEU A 165 -20.27 -1.85 1.36
C LEU A 165 -20.16 -0.35 1.10
N VAL A 166 -18.93 0.19 1.09
CA VAL A 166 -18.68 1.61 0.84
C VAL A 166 -19.08 2.01 -0.57
N ALA A 167 -18.69 1.23 -1.57
CA ALA A 167 -19.01 1.51 -2.97
C ALA A 167 -20.53 1.50 -3.21
N VAL A 168 -21.25 0.53 -2.63
CA VAL A 168 -22.71 0.47 -2.77
C VAL A 168 -23.38 1.64 -2.04
N GLY A 169 -23.07 1.87 -0.76
CA GLY A 169 -23.73 2.93 0.01
C GLY A 169 -23.48 4.32 -0.55
N THR A 170 -22.21 4.65 -0.83
CA THR A 170 -21.85 5.97 -1.37
C THR A 170 -22.26 6.12 -2.84
N GLY A 171 -22.24 5.03 -3.62
CA GLY A 171 -22.70 5.00 -4.99
C GLY A 171 -24.20 5.25 -5.11
N VAL A 172 -25.02 4.60 -4.26
CA VAL A 172 -26.48 4.81 -4.23
C VAL A 172 -26.81 6.22 -3.79
N ALA A 173 -26.21 6.72 -2.70
CA ALA A 173 -26.43 8.09 -2.22
C ALA A 173 -26.08 9.13 -3.28
N TYR A 174 -24.92 8.98 -3.93
CA TYR A 174 -24.48 9.89 -4.99
C TYR A 174 -25.36 9.80 -6.24
N LEU A 175 -25.72 8.59 -6.68
CA LEU A 175 -26.52 8.39 -7.90
C LEU A 175 -27.94 8.93 -7.71
N PHE A 176 -28.58 8.66 -6.57
CA PHE A 176 -29.88 9.23 -6.23
C PHE A 176 -29.83 10.77 -6.25
N SER A 177 -28.87 11.35 -5.53
CA SER A 177 -28.71 12.82 -5.47
C SER A 177 -28.41 13.42 -6.84
N SER A 178 -27.66 12.73 -7.70
CA SER A 178 -27.37 13.16 -9.06
C SER A 178 -28.62 13.16 -9.94
N ILE A 179 -29.50 12.17 -9.78
CA ILE A 179 -30.78 12.12 -10.50
C ILE A 179 -31.66 13.30 -10.06
N VAL A 180 -31.76 13.57 -8.77
CA VAL A 180 -32.52 14.72 -8.24
C VAL A 180 -32.03 16.04 -8.84
N VAL A 181 -30.71 16.24 -8.95
CA VAL A 181 -30.13 17.50 -9.45
C VAL A 181 -30.15 17.64 -10.97
N LEU A 182 -29.85 16.57 -11.71
CA LEU A 182 -29.68 16.63 -13.16
C LEU A 182 -30.95 16.29 -13.95
N PHE A 183 -31.83 15.46 -13.37
CA PHE A 183 -33.03 14.95 -14.02
C PHE A 183 -34.25 15.03 -13.10
N PRO A 184 -34.60 16.22 -12.58
CA PRO A 184 -35.74 16.38 -11.67
C PRO A 184 -37.07 15.94 -12.31
N GLU A 185 -37.19 16.04 -13.64
CA GLU A 185 -38.38 15.63 -14.40
C GLU A 185 -38.65 14.11 -14.35
N TRP A 186 -37.64 13.29 -14.04
CA TRP A 186 -37.80 11.83 -13.94
C TRP A 186 -38.42 11.41 -12.61
N LEU A 187 -38.54 12.33 -11.65
CA LEU A 187 -39.06 12.06 -10.33
C LEU A 187 -40.54 12.44 -10.23
N PRO A 188 -41.36 11.63 -9.53
CA PRO A 188 -42.73 12.00 -9.22
C PRO A 188 -42.77 13.32 -8.43
N ALA A 189 -43.79 14.15 -8.66
CA ALA A 189 -43.97 15.42 -7.94
C ALA A 189 -44.13 15.28 -6.41
N SER A 190 -44.27 14.05 -5.89
CA SER A 190 -44.28 13.73 -4.46
C SER A 190 -42.89 13.58 -3.85
N VAL A 191 -41.84 13.49 -4.66
CA VAL A 191 -40.46 13.52 -4.19
C VAL A 191 -40.07 14.98 -4.09
N ASP A 192 -40.09 15.51 -2.88
CA ASP A 192 -39.67 16.88 -2.63
C ASP A 192 -38.19 17.00 -3.02
N ALA A 193 -37.87 17.87 -3.98
CA ALA A 193 -36.55 17.95 -4.63
C ALA A 193 -35.46 18.55 -3.72
N MET A 194 -35.69 18.54 -2.41
CA MET A 194 -34.86 19.22 -1.40
C MET A 194 -33.83 18.27 -0.76
N ASP A 195 -34.10 16.97 -0.71
CA ASP A 195 -33.23 16.03 0.00
C ASP A 195 -32.18 15.40 -0.93
N VAL A 196 -30.99 15.99 -0.95
CA VAL A 196 -29.79 15.40 -1.55
C VAL A 196 -28.85 14.86 -0.48
N TYR A 197 -28.15 13.77 -0.78
CA TYR A 197 -27.27 13.03 0.14
C TYR A 197 -25.79 13.09 -0.28
N PHE A 198 -25.40 14.17 -0.95
CA PHE A 198 -24.01 14.37 -1.37
C PHE A 198 -23.06 14.45 -0.18
N ASP A 199 -23.48 15.11 0.91
CA ASP A 199 -22.77 15.22 2.18
C ASP A 199 -22.47 13.84 2.78
N THR A 200 -23.43 12.93 2.74
CA THR A 200 -23.34 11.58 3.28
C THR A 200 -22.32 10.76 2.47
N ALA A 201 -22.39 10.83 1.13
CA ALA A 201 -21.45 10.13 0.26
C ALA A 201 -20.00 10.59 0.48
N VAL A 202 -19.75 11.91 0.51
CA VAL A 202 -18.40 12.45 0.70
C VAL A 202 -17.88 12.23 2.12
N SER A 203 -18.75 12.28 3.12
CA SER A 203 -18.39 12.03 4.53
C SER A 203 -17.89 10.61 4.71
N ILE A 204 -18.63 9.62 4.21
CA ILE A 204 -18.25 8.20 4.31
C ILE A 204 -16.90 7.96 3.62
N ILE A 205 -16.71 8.44 2.39
CA ILE A 205 -15.43 8.29 1.67
C ILE A 205 -14.29 8.91 2.46
N THR A 206 -14.47 10.13 2.95
CA THR A 206 -13.42 10.88 3.65
C THR A 206 -13.03 10.23 4.97
N LEU A 207 -14.01 9.79 5.77
CA LEU A 207 -13.76 9.12 7.05
C LEU A 207 -13.07 7.76 6.87
N ILE A 208 -13.42 7.01 5.85
CA ILE A 208 -12.79 5.71 5.58
C ILE A 208 -11.38 5.89 5.01
N LEU A 209 -11.16 6.94 4.21
CA LEU A 209 -9.81 7.31 3.78
C LEU A 209 -8.94 7.73 4.96
N LEU A 210 -9.48 8.50 5.91
CA LEU A 210 -8.78 8.84 7.15
C LEU A 210 -8.33 7.57 7.88
N GLY A 211 -9.25 6.61 8.08
CA GLY A 211 -8.93 5.31 8.69
C GLY A 211 -7.77 4.60 7.99
N LYS A 212 -7.80 4.54 6.65
CA LYS A 212 -6.70 3.92 5.87
C LYS A 212 -5.39 4.70 5.94
N VAL A 213 -5.43 6.04 6.02
CA VAL A 213 -4.21 6.87 6.22
C VAL A 213 -3.60 6.58 7.59
N LEU A 214 -4.41 6.50 8.65
CA LEU A 214 -3.96 6.19 10.00
C LEU A 214 -3.35 4.78 10.07
N GLU A 215 -4.01 3.81 9.44
CA GLU A 215 -3.53 2.44 9.32
C GLU A 215 -2.17 2.37 8.58
N ALA A 216 -2.08 3.00 7.41
CA ALA A 216 -0.86 3.05 6.62
C ALA A 216 0.28 3.76 7.38
N ARG A 217 -0.02 4.84 8.12
CA ARG A 217 0.95 5.54 8.96
C ARG A 217 1.51 4.63 10.07
N ALA A 218 0.65 3.85 10.72
CA ALA A 218 1.07 2.92 11.76
C ALA A 218 1.99 1.83 11.20
N LYS A 219 1.61 1.23 10.06
CA LYS A 219 2.42 0.22 9.38
C LYS A 219 3.75 0.75 8.87
N LYS A 220 3.76 1.96 8.28
CA LYS A 220 4.99 2.62 7.81
C LYS A 220 5.99 2.80 8.95
N ARG A 221 5.54 3.32 10.10
CA ARG A 221 6.41 3.48 11.29
C ARG A 221 7.02 2.17 11.78
N ALA A 222 6.23 1.10 11.86
CA ALA A 222 6.73 -0.21 12.26
C ALA A 222 7.73 -0.78 11.24
N SER A 223 7.44 -0.62 9.94
CA SER A 223 8.31 -1.08 8.86
C SER A 223 9.62 -0.31 8.81
N ASP A 224 9.59 1.00 9.00
CA ASP A 224 10.79 1.86 9.00
C ASP A 224 11.72 1.49 10.15
N ALA A 225 11.18 1.18 11.34
CA ALA A 225 11.98 0.71 12.48
C ALA A 225 12.69 -0.62 12.17
N MET A 226 11.99 -1.59 11.57
CA MET A 226 12.61 -2.84 11.14
C MET A 226 13.66 -2.63 10.04
N ARG A 227 13.38 -1.76 9.06
CA ARG A 227 14.32 -1.45 7.97
C ARG A 227 15.60 -0.82 8.48
N ASN A 228 15.51 0.03 9.50
CA ASN A 228 16.69 0.62 10.14
C ASN A 228 17.56 -0.44 10.84
N LEU A 229 16.98 -1.51 11.36
CA LEU A 229 17.76 -2.64 11.89
C LEU A 229 18.42 -3.43 10.74
N MET A 230 17.71 -3.65 9.63
CA MET A 230 18.24 -4.40 8.49
C MET A 230 19.30 -3.62 7.68
N SER A 231 19.23 -2.29 7.63
CA SER A 231 20.20 -1.45 6.90
C SER A 231 21.57 -1.38 7.59
N ILE A 232 21.68 -1.94 8.80
CA ILE A 232 22.95 -2.06 9.52
C ILE A 232 23.86 -3.07 8.83
N GLN A 233 23.29 -4.09 8.15
CA GLN A 233 24.05 -5.16 7.52
C GLN A 233 24.98 -4.62 6.42
N PRO A 234 26.29 -4.89 6.49
CA PRO A 234 27.23 -4.50 5.45
C PRO A 234 26.90 -5.20 4.12
N LYS A 235 26.96 -4.44 3.02
CA LYS A 235 26.69 -5.00 1.68
C LYS A 235 27.92 -5.67 1.06
N THR A 236 29.10 -5.35 1.55
CA THR A 236 30.39 -5.80 1.04
C THR A 236 31.31 -6.19 2.19
N ALA A 237 32.24 -7.10 1.93
CA ALA A 237 33.32 -7.48 2.84
C ALA A 237 34.65 -7.45 2.11
N ARG A 238 35.71 -7.04 2.81
CA ARG A 238 37.09 -7.09 2.29
C ARG A 238 37.74 -8.40 2.66
N VAL A 239 37.89 -9.29 1.68
CA VAL A 239 38.41 -10.65 1.88
C VAL A 239 39.83 -10.77 1.36
N PHE A 240 40.70 -11.47 2.10
CA PHE A 240 42.04 -11.84 1.68
C PHE A 240 42.01 -13.19 0.95
N ARG A 241 42.19 -13.17 -0.38
CA ARG A 241 42.27 -14.34 -1.26
C ARG A 241 43.42 -14.18 -2.24
N ASN A 242 44.06 -15.27 -2.65
CA ASN A 242 45.17 -15.24 -3.62
C ASN A 242 46.31 -14.26 -3.27
N ASN A 243 46.59 -14.11 -1.97
CA ASN A 243 47.62 -13.20 -1.44
C ASN A 243 47.34 -11.70 -1.67
N GLU A 244 46.08 -11.32 -1.93
CA GLU A 244 45.63 -9.94 -2.10
C GLU A 244 44.29 -9.69 -1.37
N TYR A 245 44.00 -8.42 -1.03
CA TYR A 245 42.72 -8.03 -0.47
C TYR A 245 41.75 -7.59 -1.58
N THR A 246 40.55 -8.16 -1.59
CA THR A 246 39.50 -7.86 -2.58
C THR A 246 38.17 -7.57 -1.89
N ASP A 247 37.44 -6.56 -2.37
CA ASP A 247 36.11 -6.26 -1.89
C ASP A 247 35.09 -7.12 -2.65
N VAL A 248 34.35 -7.96 -1.93
CA VAL A 248 33.33 -8.87 -2.49
C VAL A 248 31.96 -8.52 -1.92
N ALA A 249 30.89 -8.90 -2.64
CA ALA A 249 29.55 -8.79 -2.10
C ALA A 249 29.38 -9.71 -0.89
N ILE A 250 28.55 -9.32 0.08
CA ILE A 250 28.39 -10.07 1.33
C ILE A 250 27.94 -11.54 1.10
N ASN A 251 27.20 -11.78 0.03
CA ASN A 251 26.72 -13.13 -0.35
C ASN A 251 27.83 -14.02 -0.93
N ASP A 252 28.96 -13.45 -1.35
CA ASP A 252 30.09 -14.16 -1.94
C ASP A 252 31.20 -14.48 -0.92
N VAL A 253 30.97 -14.12 0.35
CA VAL A 253 31.83 -14.48 1.47
C VAL A 253 31.62 -15.96 1.81
N ALA A 254 32.70 -16.73 1.83
CA ALA A 254 32.71 -18.15 2.09
C ALA A 254 33.19 -18.45 3.53
N LYS A 255 32.81 -19.61 4.05
CA LYS A 255 33.28 -20.08 5.35
C LYS A 255 34.82 -20.23 5.32
N ASN A 256 35.48 -19.73 6.36
CA ASN A 256 36.95 -19.68 6.52
C ASN A 256 37.68 -18.61 5.67
N ASP A 257 36.96 -17.67 5.07
CA ASP A 257 37.60 -16.48 4.50
C ASP A 257 38.27 -15.63 5.58
N MET A 258 39.48 -15.14 5.30
CA MET A 258 40.12 -14.11 6.13
C MET A 258 39.60 -12.74 5.72
N ILE A 259 38.99 -12.01 6.66
CA ILE A 259 38.39 -10.70 6.40
C ILE A 259 39.20 -9.62 7.12
N LEU A 260 39.55 -8.56 6.40
CA LEU A 260 40.18 -7.39 6.98
C LEU A 260 39.10 -6.35 7.33
N VAL A 261 38.95 -6.05 8.61
CA VAL A 261 38.08 -4.98 9.11
C VAL A 261 38.96 -3.86 9.64
N ARG A 262 38.82 -2.65 9.10
CA ARG A 262 39.57 -1.47 9.55
C ARG A 262 38.85 -0.77 10.71
N PRO A 263 39.55 0.03 11.52
CA PRO A 263 38.91 0.86 12.55
C PRO A 263 37.78 1.73 11.95
N GLY A 264 36.59 1.64 12.55
CA GLY A 264 35.39 2.34 12.09
C GLY A 264 34.60 1.65 10.97
N GLU A 265 35.09 0.55 10.40
CA GLU A 265 34.31 -0.29 9.49
C GLU A 265 33.36 -1.21 10.28
N LYS A 266 32.23 -1.55 9.67
CA LYS A 266 31.29 -2.52 10.25
C LYS A 266 31.81 -3.94 10.01
N ILE A 267 31.65 -4.79 11.01
CA ILE A 267 31.95 -6.21 10.89
C ILE A 267 30.91 -6.85 9.95
N PRO A 268 31.33 -7.46 8.81
CA PRO A 268 30.39 -7.91 7.78
C PRO A 268 29.68 -9.22 8.12
N VAL A 269 30.37 -10.15 8.79
CA VAL A 269 29.87 -11.49 9.13
C VAL A 269 30.40 -11.93 10.49
N ASP A 270 29.71 -12.90 11.10
CA ASP A 270 30.17 -13.55 12.33
C ASP A 270 31.48 -14.32 12.07
N GLY A 271 32.43 -14.23 13.00
CA GLY A 271 33.75 -14.84 12.86
C GLY A 271 34.56 -14.84 14.15
N ILE A 272 35.82 -15.26 14.05
CA ILE A 272 36.79 -15.28 15.17
C ILE A 272 37.97 -14.39 14.77
N ILE A 273 38.46 -13.58 15.71
CA ILE A 273 39.64 -12.74 15.50
C ILE A 273 40.88 -13.64 15.47
N GLU A 274 41.51 -13.77 14.30
CA GLU A 274 42.80 -14.49 14.19
C GLU A 274 44.01 -13.60 14.47
N LYS A 275 43.94 -12.31 14.12
CA LYS A 275 45.05 -11.35 14.24
C LYS A 275 44.56 -9.96 14.59
N GLY A 276 45.21 -9.34 15.57
CA GLY A 276 44.93 -7.98 16.03
C GLY A 276 44.13 -7.95 17.34
N GLU A 277 44.10 -6.78 17.97
CA GLU A 277 43.27 -6.47 19.14
C GLU A 277 42.53 -5.16 18.87
N THR A 278 41.26 -5.10 19.21
CA THR A 278 40.43 -3.91 19.00
C THR A 278 39.22 -3.94 19.93
N SER A 279 38.55 -2.81 20.11
CA SER A 279 37.27 -2.77 20.82
C SER A 279 36.12 -2.62 19.84
N ILE A 280 35.08 -3.42 20.02
CA ILE A 280 33.92 -3.52 19.12
C ILE A 280 32.69 -2.98 19.85
N ASP A 281 31.97 -2.07 19.19
CA ASP A 281 30.68 -1.58 19.67
C ASP A 281 29.55 -2.55 19.24
N GLU A 282 29.05 -3.33 20.20
CA GLU A 282 27.94 -4.27 20.01
C GLU A 282 26.58 -3.70 20.45
N SER A 283 26.51 -2.42 20.83
CA SER A 283 25.31 -1.79 21.43
C SER A 283 24.03 -1.95 20.61
N MET A 284 24.16 -1.98 19.29
CA MET A 284 23.03 -2.12 18.37
C MET A 284 22.42 -3.54 18.36
N MET A 285 23.17 -4.55 18.80
CA MET A 285 22.74 -5.96 18.85
C MET A 285 22.46 -6.43 20.28
N THR A 286 23.32 -6.05 21.24
CA THR A 286 23.25 -6.49 22.63
C THR A 286 22.52 -5.49 23.53
N GLY A 287 22.47 -4.20 23.14
CA GLY A 287 21.94 -3.11 23.97
C GLY A 287 22.93 -2.59 25.01
N GLU A 288 24.14 -3.12 25.09
CA GLU A 288 25.16 -2.69 26.04
C GLU A 288 25.92 -1.47 25.52
N SER A 289 26.08 -0.43 26.36
CA SER A 289 26.66 0.85 25.94
C SER A 289 28.19 0.90 25.94
N ILE A 290 28.85 -0.15 26.43
CA ILE A 290 30.31 -0.21 26.57
C ILE A 290 30.86 -1.13 25.48
N PRO A 291 31.83 -0.66 24.66
CA PRO A 291 32.51 -1.50 23.69
C PRO A 291 33.22 -2.69 24.34
N VAL A 292 33.12 -3.87 23.71
CA VAL A 292 33.76 -5.11 24.14
C VAL A 292 35.18 -5.16 23.57
N ALA A 293 36.17 -5.54 24.39
CA ALA A 293 37.57 -5.67 23.99
C ALA A 293 37.92 -7.06 23.48
#